data_AF-A0A0K1PFJ5-F1
#
_entry.id   AF-A0A0K1PFJ5-F1
#
_cell.length_a   1.000
_cell.length_b   1.000
_cell.length_c   1.000
_cell.angle_alpha   90.00
_cell.angle_beta   90.00
_cell.angle_gamma   90.00
#
_symmetry.space_group_name_H-M   'P 1'
#
loop_
_entity.id
_entity.type
_entity.pdbx_description
1 polymer ?
#
loop_
_entity_poly.entity_id
_entity_poly.type
_entity_poly.pdbx_seq_one_letter_code
_entity_poly.pdbx_strand_id
1 'polypeptide(L)'
;MDVATTHLSADLDGLASLVALRLLEPGIELVLPGSMEATTRRFWEEQQRSLPALLSLPELRSRLEGGERPGRMLVADTADPARIGPLAELAPRFESVLAFDTHPTAEGDLPRAPMPRVAACTSAFVMKLDEAGLRPTPEQAGLFALGIHQDSGHFTFPGTRPLDLVAAARCMEWGAPMEWIERYVPKGYTSRQLELLEEMSRSAVHAEIAGIPVVLLSLDLPGYEAELSVLLEQLRAAEDWPAAFLLAGSGDRVDVIGRGDDAVDVAAVMRRIGGGGHRDAGSAVLSDITIREAQAILRSTLEETLGNRRRAGELATRDFLRLPARASIRDAGELIHQRRIDSLPLTKGKGAALEYVGVVTRREVDAALRHGLGDRPAGELAAFAPAWIPADASVAEARERLIEGPSRLLLVGDPPGGAVGILTRGAVFRALEEPTAGRRIRPPSAESILDKVRTGLGERWELVESLGAIAGEWGRPLHLVGGTVRDLLLGLPVRDVDLVLEGDAPRLAAEARRRFGGEVEVHEAFGTACWIGPSRGDRGERASTSRPRASSTTSGGPRSPPSPSTRACARISSGGTSPSTPSRSPWIRARREPCTTPTAASPI
;
A
#
# COMPACT_ATOMS: atom_id res chain seq x y z
N MET A 1 -25.57 -18.12 27.54
CA MET A 1 -26.21 -18.00 26.21
C MET A 1 -25.14 -17.59 25.21
N ASP A 2 -25.05 -18.29 24.10
CA ASP A 2 -24.16 -17.95 23.00
C ASP A 2 -24.97 -17.17 21.95
N VAL A 3 -24.35 -16.15 21.33
CA VAL A 3 -25.00 -15.32 20.33
C VAL A 3 -24.17 -15.21 19.07
N ALA A 4 -24.84 -15.12 17.92
CA ALA A 4 -24.22 -14.76 16.64
C ALA A 4 -24.81 -13.44 16.13
N THR A 5 -23.96 -12.55 15.63
CA THR A 5 -24.39 -11.28 15.05
C THR A 5 -23.59 -10.92 13.80
N THR A 6 -24.01 -9.89 13.08
CA THR A 6 -23.36 -9.37 11.87
C THR A 6 -23.30 -7.84 11.94
N HIS A 7 -23.02 -7.15 10.85
CA HIS A 7 -22.93 -5.69 10.81
C HIS A 7 -24.30 -4.98 10.80
N LEU A 8 -24.30 -3.69 11.10
CA LEU A 8 -25.41 -2.75 10.92
C LEU A 8 -25.82 -2.70 9.45
N SER A 9 -27.11 -2.51 9.19
CA SER A 9 -27.66 -2.63 7.84
C SER A 9 -27.32 -3.99 7.23
N ALA A 10 -27.60 -5.06 7.99
CA ALA A 10 -27.29 -6.44 7.60
C ALA A 10 -27.81 -6.71 6.19
N ASP A 11 -26.90 -7.12 5.31
CA ASP A 11 -27.21 -7.48 3.94
C ASP A 11 -27.44 -9.01 3.80
N LEU A 12 -27.58 -9.49 2.57
CA LEU A 12 -27.82 -10.90 2.31
C LEU A 12 -26.63 -11.77 2.73
N ASP A 13 -25.38 -11.28 2.62
CA ASP A 13 -24.19 -12.06 3.01
C ASP A 13 -24.07 -12.15 4.53
N GLY A 14 -24.29 -11.05 5.24
CA GLY A 14 -24.34 -11.03 6.70
C GLY A 14 -25.46 -11.91 7.26
N LEU A 15 -26.68 -11.82 6.71
CA LEU A 15 -27.81 -12.66 7.13
C LEU A 15 -27.58 -14.14 6.81
N ALA A 16 -27.10 -14.46 5.60
CA ALA A 16 -26.77 -15.82 5.20
C ALA A 16 -25.71 -16.45 6.11
N SER A 17 -24.65 -15.69 6.43
CA SER A 17 -23.60 -16.13 7.33
C SER A 17 -24.13 -16.42 8.75
N LEU A 18 -25.09 -15.65 9.27
CA LEU A 18 -25.76 -15.94 10.54
C LEU A 18 -26.54 -17.25 10.51
N VAL A 19 -27.33 -17.47 9.46
CA VAL A 19 -28.10 -18.72 9.31
C VAL A 19 -27.15 -19.92 9.19
N ALA A 20 -26.03 -19.77 8.47
CA ALA A 20 -25.02 -20.82 8.39
C ALA A 20 -24.35 -21.10 9.75
N LEU A 21 -24.06 -20.08 10.54
CA LEU A 21 -23.57 -20.24 11.92
C LEU A 21 -24.58 -21.00 12.79
N ARG A 22 -25.88 -20.72 12.68
CA ARG A 22 -26.91 -21.49 13.41
C ARG A 22 -26.94 -22.96 13.02
N LEU A 23 -26.65 -23.30 11.77
CA LEU A 23 -26.56 -24.69 11.33
C LEU A 23 -25.32 -25.39 11.89
N LEU A 24 -24.17 -24.70 11.92
CA LEU A 24 -22.94 -25.22 12.52
C LEU A 24 -23.03 -25.35 14.05
N GLU A 25 -23.74 -24.43 14.70
CA GLU A 25 -23.87 -24.32 16.16
C GLU A 25 -25.38 -24.23 16.53
N PRO A 26 -26.14 -25.34 16.55
CA PRO A 26 -27.60 -25.34 16.73
C PRO A 26 -28.14 -24.66 17.99
N GLY A 27 -27.30 -24.36 18.97
CA GLY A 27 -27.67 -23.66 20.22
C GLY A 27 -27.46 -22.14 20.21
N ILE A 28 -26.87 -21.56 19.15
CA ILE A 28 -26.49 -20.13 19.13
C ILE A 28 -27.65 -19.22 18.77
N GLU A 29 -27.96 -18.21 19.59
CA GLU A 29 -29.05 -17.27 19.30
C GLU A 29 -28.61 -16.24 18.26
N LEU A 30 -29.41 -16.03 17.22
CA LEU A 30 -29.09 -15.07 16.16
C LEU A 30 -29.60 -13.68 16.54
N VAL A 31 -28.75 -12.66 16.49
CA VAL A 31 -29.07 -11.30 16.91
C VAL A 31 -28.71 -10.31 15.80
N LEU A 32 -29.64 -9.42 15.46
CA LEU A 32 -29.34 -8.28 14.60
C LEU A 32 -28.87 -7.07 15.43
N PRO A 33 -27.78 -6.39 15.03
CA PRO A 33 -27.33 -5.17 15.71
C PRO A 33 -28.24 -3.96 15.45
N GLY A 34 -29.06 -4.02 14.40
CA GLY A 34 -29.88 -2.91 13.92
C GLY A 34 -30.80 -3.33 12.76
N SER A 35 -31.06 -2.41 11.84
CA SER A 35 -31.88 -2.68 10.66
C SER A 35 -31.18 -3.59 9.64
N MET A 36 -31.98 -4.22 8.77
CA MET A 36 -31.51 -4.85 7.54
C MET A 36 -31.45 -3.84 6.39
N GLU A 37 -30.58 -4.11 5.41
CA GLU A 37 -30.60 -3.47 4.09
C GLU A 37 -31.92 -3.77 3.35
N ALA A 38 -32.29 -2.95 2.35
CA ALA A 38 -33.62 -2.95 1.75
C ALA A 38 -33.98 -4.29 1.07
N THR A 39 -33.05 -4.84 0.28
CA THR A 39 -33.19 -6.14 -0.38
C THR A 39 -33.31 -7.26 0.63
N THR A 40 -32.46 -7.23 1.65
CA THR A 40 -32.43 -8.21 2.74
C THR A 40 -33.71 -8.19 3.56
N ARG A 41 -34.24 -6.99 3.84
CA ARG A 41 -35.54 -6.82 4.52
C ARG A 41 -36.69 -7.39 3.70
N ARG A 42 -36.74 -7.09 2.40
CA ARG A 42 -37.75 -7.63 1.49
C ARG A 42 -37.70 -9.15 1.45
N PHE A 43 -36.50 -9.72 1.34
CA PHE A 43 -36.30 -11.16 1.44
C PHE A 43 -36.81 -11.73 2.77
N TRP A 44 -36.42 -11.11 3.88
CA TRP A 44 -36.80 -11.55 5.22
C TRP A 44 -38.31 -11.53 5.43
N GLU A 45 -39.00 -10.45 5.05
CA GLU A 45 -40.45 -10.33 5.16
C GLU A 45 -41.20 -11.46 4.45
N GLU A 46 -40.68 -11.89 3.29
CA GLU A 46 -41.26 -12.95 2.47
C GLU A 46 -40.88 -14.37 2.95
N GLN A 47 -39.65 -14.59 3.46
CA GLN A 47 -39.08 -15.92 3.68
C GLN A 47 -38.79 -16.29 5.14
N GLN A 48 -38.91 -15.37 6.10
CA GLN A 48 -38.53 -15.58 7.52
C GLN A 48 -39.13 -16.81 8.19
N ARG A 49 -40.30 -17.30 7.74
CA ARG A 49 -40.96 -18.48 8.31
C ARG A 49 -40.16 -19.77 8.12
N SER A 50 -39.29 -19.82 7.11
CA SER A 50 -38.44 -20.97 6.81
C SER A 50 -37.02 -20.80 7.35
N LEU A 51 -36.75 -19.73 8.10
CA LEU A 51 -35.43 -19.37 8.61
C LEU A 51 -35.42 -19.39 10.15
N PRO A 52 -34.23 -19.57 10.78
CA PRO A 52 -34.12 -19.45 12.24
C PRO A 52 -34.56 -18.07 12.73
N ALA A 53 -35.23 -18.03 13.89
CA ALA A 53 -35.69 -16.77 14.47
C ALA A 53 -34.52 -15.83 14.79
N LEU A 54 -34.75 -14.53 14.60
CA LEU A 54 -33.81 -13.47 14.96
C LEU A 54 -34.28 -12.80 16.25
N LEU A 55 -33.39 -12.76 17.23
CA LEU A 55 -33.57 -12.03 18.48
C LEU A 55 -33.34 -10.54 18.24
N SER A 56 -34.24 -9.71 18.76
CA SER A 56 -34.06 -8.26 18.73
C SER A 56 -33.04 -7.80 19.77
N LEU A 57 -32.33 -6.71 19.51
CA LEU A 57 -31.38 -6.13 20.45
C LEU A 57 -32.02 -5.76 21.82
N PRO A 58 -33.24 -5.19 21.90
CA PRO A 58 -33.91 -4.94 23.18
C PRO A 58 -34.17 -6.23 23.97
N GLU A 59 -34.57 -7.31 23.29
CA GLU A 59 -34.80 -8.60 23.93
C GLU A 59 -33.50 -9.22 24.46
N LEU A 60 -32.41 -9.13 23.68
CA LEU A 60 -31.07 -9.53 24.13
C LEU A 60 -30.69 -8.81 25.43
N ARG A 61 -30.83 -7.48 25.46
CA ARG A 61 -30.52 -6.65 26.64
C ARG A 61 -31.34 -7.09 27.85
N SER A 62 -32.64 -7.28 27.67
CA SER A 62 -33.54 -7.72 28.73
C SER A 62 -33.13 -9.08 29.32
N ARG A 63 -32.73 -10.05 28.49
CA ARG A 63 -32.26 -11.37 28.96
C ARG A 63 -30.94 -11.28 29.75
N LEU A 64 -29.99 -10.49 29.24
CA LEU A 64 -28.70 -10.27 29.92
C LEU A 64 -28.85 -9.51 31.24
N GLU A 65 -29.80 -8.58 31.33
CA GLU A 65 -30.15 -7.86 32.57
C GLU A 65 -30.94 -8.76 33.53
N GLY A 66 -31.74 -9.68 33.01
CA GLY A 66 -32.47 -10.71 33.75
C GLY A 66 -31.60 -11.82 34.35
N GLY A 67 -30.28 -11.77 34.16
CA GLY A 67 -29.31 -12.66 34.79
C GLY A 67 -28.85 -13.84 33.93
N GLU A 68 -29.22 -13.90 32.65
CA GLU A 68 -28.64 -14.89 31.74
C GLU A 68 -27.13 -14.65 31.55
N ARG A 69 -26.33 -15.70 31.75
CA ARG A 69 -24.87 -15.59 31.62
C ARG A 69 -24.45 -15.44 30.15
N PRO A 70 -23.70 -14.40 29.77
CA PRO A 70 -23.21 -14.22 28.40
C PRO A 70 -22.03 -15.18 28.11
N GLY A 71 -22.21 -16.11 27.17
CA GLY A 71 -21.20 -17.09 26.76
C GLY A 71 -20.34 -16.56 25.62
N ARG A 72 -20.39 -17.19 24.44
CA ARG A 72 -19.66 -16.77 23.23
C ARG A 72 -20.45 -15.76 22.40
N MET A 73 -19.76 -14.80 21.79
CA MET A 73 -20.27 -13.93 20.72
C MET A 73 -19.53 -14.23 19.43
N LEU A 74 -20.22 -14.78 18.43
CA LEU A 74 -19.68 -14.98 17.09
C LEU A 74 -20.14 -13.83 16.20
N VAL A 75 -19.21 -13.17 15.52
CA VAL A 75 -19.51 -12.08 14.60
C VAL A 75 -19.27 -12.55 13.18
N ALA A 76 -20.23 -12.38 12.28
CA ALA A 76 -20.11 -12.78 10.88
C ALA A 76 -20.06 -11.56 9.97
N ASP A 77 -19.22 -11.66 8.94
CA ASP A 77 -19.11 -10.68 7.85
C ASP A 77 -18.64 -9.26 8.26
N THR A 78 -18.01 -9.19 9.44
CA THR A 78 -17.25 -8.01 9.87
C THR A 78 -16.36 -8.39 11.03
N ALA A 79 -15.14 -7.86 11.06
CA ALA A 79 -14.34 -7.81 12.28
C ALA A 79 -14.29 -6.41 12.89
N ASP A 80 -14.82 -5.38 12.22
CA ASP A 80 -14.84 -4.01 12.75
C ASP A 80 -15.88 -3.88 13.87
N PRO A 81 -15.48 -3.56 15.12
CA PRO A 81 -16.41 -3.33 16.22
C PRO A 81 -17.42 -2.21 15.93
N ALA A 82 -17.04 -1.17 15.18
CA ALA A 82 -17.95 -0.08 14.85
C ALA A 82 -19.11 -0.54 13.97
N ARG A 83 -18.87 -1.55 13.12
CA ARG A 83 -19.89 -2.11 12.23
C ARG A 83 -20.93 -2.95 12.96
N ILE A 84 -20.69 -3.46 14.17
CA ILE A 84 -21.72 -4.17 14.96
C ILE A 84 -22.55 -3.23 15.87
N GLY A 85 -22.31 -1.92 15.79
CA GLY A 85 -23.14 -0.90 16.42
C GLY A 85 -23.28 -1.07 17.94
N PRO A 86 -24.50 -0.98 18.50
CA PRO A 86 -24.71 -1.09 19.95
C PRO A 86 -24.29 -2.43 20.58
N LEU A 87 -24.07 -3.48 19.78
CA LEU A 87 -23.54 -4.75 20.29
C LEU A 87 -22.05 -4.67 20.64
N ALA A 88 -21.30 -3.70 20.10
CA ALA A 88 -19.91 -3.47 20.47
C ALA A 88 -19.74 -3.15 21.96
N GLU A 89 -20.70 -2.43 22.54
CA GLU A 89 -20.73 -2.10 23.98
C GLU A 89 -21.00 -3.34 24.85
N LEU A 90 -21.71 -4.33 24.29
CA LEU A 90 -22.03 -5.58 24.98
C LEU A 90 -20.95 -6.64 24.80
N ALA A 91 -20.14 -6.57 23.74
CA ALA A 91 -19.10 -7.56 23.43
C ALA A 91 -18.16 -7.85 24.62
N PRO A 92 -17.68 -6.87 25.42
CA PRO A 92 -16.84 -7.14 26.59
C PRO A 92 -17.53 -7.92 27.71
N ARG A 93 -18.86 -8.04 27.69
CA ARG A 93 -19.61 -8.83 28.70
C ARG A 93 -19.57 -10.32 28.40
N PHE A 94 -19.30 -10.74 27.15
CA PHE A 94 -19.25 -12.13 26.74
C PHE A 94 -17.91 -12.79 27.13
N GLU A 95 -17.94 -14.09 27.42
CA GLU A 95 -16.76 -14.90 27.77
C GLU A 95 -15.71 -14.91 26.65
N SER A 96 -16.15 -14.88 25.39
CA SER A 96 -15.26 -14.76 24.23
C SER A 96 -15.97 -14.13 23.03
N VAL A 97 -15.22 -13.40 22.21
CA VAL A 97 -15.70 -12.81 20.96
C VAL A 97 -14.81 -13.30 19.81
N LEU A 98 -15.41 -13.77 18.72
CA LEU A 98 -14.69 -14.26 17.54
C LEU A 98 -15.40 -13.86 16.24
N ALA A 99 -14.68 -13.17 15.35
CA ALA A 99 -15.18 -12.68 14.08
C ALA A 99 -14.80 -13.59 12.91
N PHE A 100 -15.78 -14.02 12.12
CA PHE A 100 -15.63 -14.69 10.83
C PHE A 100 -15.78 -13.64 9.74
N ASP A 101 -14.66 -13.15 9.24
CA ASP A 101 -14.62 -12.04 8.30
C ASP A 101 -13.55 -12.28 7.22
N THR A 102 -13.90 -11.96 5.98
CA THR A 102 -13.06 -12.14 4.79
C THR A 102 -12.50 -10.82 4.24
N HIS A 103 -12.90 -9.68 4.82
CA HIS A 103 -12.36 -8.36 4.53
C HIS A 103 -10.89 -8.22 4.97
N PRO A 104 -10.12 -7.27 4.38
CA PRO A 104 -8.75 -6.99 4.81
C PRO A 104 -8.65 -6.65 6.29
N THR A 105 -7.58 -7.12 6.95
CA THR A 105 -7.35 -6.86 8.37
C THR A 105 -7.05 -5.39 8.62
N ALA A 106 -7.69 -4.82 9.64
CA ALA A 106 -7.49 -3.45 10.10
C ALA A 106 -7.03 -3.41 11.57
N GLU A 107 -6.42 -2.29 11.97
CA GLU A 107 -6.10 -2.04 13.37
C GLU A 107 -7.39 -1.80 14.16
N GLY A 108 -7.56 -2.49 15.30
CA GLY A 108 -8.77 -2.41 16.12
C GLY A 108 -9.82 -3.47 15.82
N ASP A 109 -9.56 -4.38 14.87
CA ASP A 109 -10.44 -5.53 14.59
C ASP A 109 -10.68 -6.40 15.83
N LEU A 110 -11.90 -6.94 15.93
CA LEU A 110 -12.24 -8.05 16.81
C LEU A 110 -11.34 -9.27 16.51
N PRO A 111 -11.10 -10.15 17.49
CA PRO A 111 -10.34 -11.38 17.26
C PRO A 111 -10.92 -12.17 16.09
N ARG A 112 -10.12 -12.49 15.07
CA ARG A 112 -10.57 -13.13 13.82
C ARG A 112 -10.39 -14.65 13.84
N ALA A 113 -11.41 -15.36 13.37
CA ALA A 113 -11.31 -16.76 12.98
C ALA A 113 -10.58 -16.89 11.63
N PRO A 114 -9.83 -17.99 11.40
CA PRO A 114 -9.25 -18.25 10.09
C PRO A 114 -10.34 -18.54 9.06
N MET A 115 -10.35 -17.75 7.99
CA MET A 115 -11.27 -17.87 6.86
C MET A 115 -10.50 -17.99 5.55
N PRO A 116 -10.98 -18.80 4.58
CA PRO A 116 -10.41 -18.81 3.24
C PRO A 116 -10.65 -17.45 2.57
N ARG A 117 -9.83 -17.14 1.56
CA ARG A 117 -10.08 -15.95 0.72
C ARG A 117 -11.22 -16.24 -0.24
N VAL A 118 -12.30 -15.48 -0.13
CA VAL A 118 -13.54 -15.53 -0.91
C VAL A 118 -14.06 -14.10 -1.06
N ALA A 119 -14.99 -13.87 -2.00
CA ALA A 119 -15.69 -12.60 -2.09
C ALA A 119 -16.77 -12.47 -1.02
N ALA A 120 -17.59 -13.50 -0.84
CA ALA A 120 -18.66 -13.52 0.15
C ALA A 120 -18.27 -14.35 1.37
N CYS A 121 -18.51 -13.84 2.58
CA CYS A 121 -18.32 -14.57 3.82
C CYS A 121 -19.13 -15.87 3.84
N THR A 122 -20.34 -15.84 3.29
CA THR A 122 -21.22 -17.00 3.13
C THR A 122 -20.56 -18.11 2.31
N SER A 123 -19.75 -17.81 1.30
CA SER A 123 -19.03 -18.83 0.52
C SER A 123 -18.18 -19.72 1.43
N ALA A 124 -17.46 -19.11 2.38
CA ALA A 124 -16.64 -19.85 3.33
C ALA A 124 -17.49 -20.69 4.29
N PHE A 125 -18.64 -20.19 4.72
CA PHE A 125 -19.56 -20.94 5.57
C PHE A 125 -20.22 -22.12 4.85
N VAL A 126 -20.62 -21.95 3.59
CA VAL A 126 -21.13 -23.04 2.75
C VAL A 126 -20.12 -24.17 2.65
N MET A 127 -18.84 -23.86 2.43
CA MET A 127 -17.81 -24.89 2.39
C MET A 127 -17.63 -25.59 3.75
N LYS A 128 -17.68 -24.85 4.86
CA LYS A 128 -17.65 -25.44 6.21
C LYS A 128 -18.84 -26.36 6.47
N LEU A 129 -20.04 -26.01 6.01
CA LEU A 129 -21.24 -26.85 6.11
C LEU A 129 -21.09 -28.14 5.29
N ASP A 130 -20.59 -28.03 4.07
CA ASP A 130 -20.34 -29.18 3.20
C ASP A 130 -19.30 -30.13 3.80
N GLU A 131 -18.18 -29.59 4.30
CA GLU A 131 -17.16 -30.35 5.02
C GLU A 131 -17.70 -31.06 6.27
N ALA A 132 -18.65 -30.42 6.98
CA ALA A 132 -19.33 -31.00 8.13
C ALA A 132 -20.44 -32.01 7.76
N GLY A 133 -20.76 -32.17 6.47
CA GLY A 133 -21.86 -33.01 6.00
C GLY A 133 -23.25 -32.49 6.39
N LEU A 134 -23.36 -31.20 6.74
CA LEU A 134 -24.61 -30.55 7.12
C LEU A 134 -25.35 -30.07 5.88
N ARG A 135 -26.58 -30.53 5.71
CA ARG A 135 -27.42 -30.15 4.56
C ARG A 135 -28.46 -29.11 4.98
N PRO A 136 -28.37 -27.87 4.48
CA PRO A 136 -29.40 -26.86 4.69
C PRO A 136 -30.71 -27.24 3.97
N THR A 137 -31.81 -26.61 4.37
CA THR A 137 -33.06 -26.68 3.59
C THR A 137 -32.91 -25.92 2.26
N PRO A 138 -33.77 -26.18 1.26
CA PRO A 138 -33.79 -25.41 0.01
C PRO A 138 -33.83 -23.89 0.23
N GLU A 139 -34.61 -23.40 1.19
CA GLU A 139 -34.74 -21.97 1.48
C GLU A 139 -33.47 -21.38 2.09
N GLN A 140 -32.81 -22.13 2.98
CA GLN A 140 -31.52 -21.75 3.54
C GLN A 140 -30.42 -21.76 2.47
N ALA A 141 -30.40 -22.78 1.61
CA ALA A 141 -29.50 -22.85 0.47
C ALA A 141 -29.74 -21.69 -0.53
N GLY A 142 -31.01 -21.29 -0.71
CA GLY A 142 -31.41 -20.11 -1.49
C GLY A 142 -30.84 -18.82 -0.92
N LEU A 143 -31.00 -18.59 0.39
CA LEU A 143 -30.36 -17.46 1.08
C LEU A 143 -28.84 -17.46 0.90
N PHE A 144 -28.19 -18.63 1.01
CA PHE A 144 -26.75 -18.72 0.82
C PHE A 144 -26.33 -18.35 -0.62
N ALA A 145 -27.07 -18.84 -1.63
CA ALA A 145 -26.83 -18.47 -3.01
C ALA A 145 -26.99 -16.96 -3.24
N LEU A 146 -27.99 -16.32 -2.62
CA LEU A 146 -28.21 -14.88 -2.69
C LEU A 146 -27.03 -14.08 -2.13
N GLY A 147 -26.56 -14.41 -0.92
CA GLY A 147 -25.39 -13.77 -0.32
C GLY A 147 -24.14 -13.87 -1.21
N ILE A 148 -23.87 -15.06 -1.76
CA ILE A 148 -22.75 -15.27 -2.67
C ILE A 148 -22.89 -14.44 -3.95
N HIS A 149 -24.08 -14.40 -4.55
CA HIS A 149 -24.32 -13.67 -5.79
C HIS A 149 -24.22 -12.15 -5.60
N GLN A 150 -24.69 -11.63 -4.47
CA GLN A 150 -24.60 -10.21 -4.15
C GLN A 150 -23.15 -9.77 -4.00
N ASP A 151 -22.37 -10.42 -3.14
CA ASP A 151 -21.02 -9.97 -2.78
C ASP A 151 -19.94 -10.31 -3.82
N SER A 152 -20.22 -11.28 -4.69
CA SER A 152 -19.36 -11.54 -5.86
C SER A 152 -19.74 -10.71 -7.10
N GLY A 153 -20.81 -9.91 -7.03
CA GLY A 153 -21.33 -9.18 -8.20
C GLY A 153 -21.69 -10.12 -9.35
N HIS A 154 -22.42 -11.20 -9.04
CA HIS A 154 -22.64 -12.34 -9.92
C HIS A 154 -21.33 -12.89 -10.51
N PHE A 155 -20.32 -13.05 -9.66
CA PHE A 155 -18.98 -13.56 -10.00
C PHE A 155 -18.15 -12.67 -10.92
N THR A 156 -18.47 -11.38 -11.02
CA THR A 156 -17.75 -10.43 -11.89
C THR A 156 -16.83 -9.49 -11.12
N PHE A 157 -16.99 -9.36 -9.79
CA PHE A 157 -16.15 -8.47 -9.00
C PHE A 157 -14.71 -8.99 -8.88
N PRO A 158 -13.68 -8.10 -8.83
CA PRO A 158 -12.27 -8.50 -8.71
C PRO A 158 -11.95 -9.33 -7.45
N GLY A 159 -12.79 -9.21 -6.41
CA GLY A 159 -12.71 -9.98 -5.17
C GLY A 159 -13.06 -11.46 -5.33
N THR A 160 -13.82 -11.83 -6.38
CA THR A 160 -14.32 -13.20 -6.61
C THR A 160 -13.20 -14.22 -6.71
N ARG A 161 -13.39 -15.39 -6.09
CA ARG A 161 -12.45 -16.51 -6.08
C ARG A 161 -13.13 -17.80 -6.56
N PRO A 162 -12.35 -18.82 -6.99
CA PRO A 162 -12.92 -20.10 -7.40
C PRO A 162 -13.82 -20.75 -6.35
N LEU A 163 -13.53 -20.53 -5.07
CA LEU A 163 -14.30 -21.10 -3.97
C LEU A 163 -15.71 -20.50 -3.87
N ASP A 164 -15.94 -19.26 -4.33
CA ASP A 164 -17.28 -18.66 -4.42
C ASP A 164 -18.16 -19.43 -5.43
N LEU A 165 -17.60 -19.81 -6.58
CA LEU A 165 -18.32 -20.60 -7.58
C LEU A 165 -18.60 -22.03 -7.08
N VAL A 166 -17.64 -22.64 -6.36
CA VAL A 166 -17.83 -23.96 -5.76
C VAL A 166 -18.94 -23.91 -4.71
N ALA A 167 -18.94 -22.89 -3.84
CA ALA A 167 -19.98 -22.70 -2.84
C ALA A 167 -21.36 -22.49 -3.50
N ALA A 168 -21.45 -21.65 -4.52
CA ALA A 168 -22.71 -21.44 -5.26
C ALA A 168 -23.21 -22.73 -5.93
N ALA A 169 -22.32 -23.52 -6.56
CA ALA A 169 -22.68 -24.82 -7.11
C ALA A 169 -23.23 -25.75 -6.02
N ARG A 170 -22.60 -25.72 -4.84
CA ARG A 170 -23.01 -26.54 -3.70
C ARG A 170 -24.40 -26.14 -3.17
N CYS A 171 -24.71 -24.85 -3.13
CA CYS A 171 -26.06 -24.36 -2.86
C CYS A 171 -27.08 -24.91 -3.88
N MET A 172 -26.75 -24.93 -5.18
CA MET A 172 -27.63 -25.52 -6.21
C MET A 172 -27.88 -27.00 -5.97
N GLU A 173 -26.86 -27.77 -5.59
CA GLU A 173 -27.01 -29.20 -5.29
C GLU A 173 -27.79 -29.47 -4.01
N TRP A 174 -27.86 -28.52 -3.08
CA TRP A 174 -28.76 -28.56 -1.93
C TRP A 174 -30.20 -28.12 -2.28
N GLY A 175 -30.47 -27.77 -3.53
CA GLY A 175 -31.80 -27.42 -4.02
C GLY A 175 -32.16 -25.95 -3.81
N ALA A 176 -31.16 -25.06 -3.76
CA ALA A 176 -31.41 -23.62 -3.71
C ALA A 176 -32.37 -23.18 -4.85
N PRO A 177 -33.45 -22.44 -4.56
CA PRO A 177 -34.33 -21.86 -5.58
C PRO A 177 -33.61 -20.74 -6.31
N MET A 178 -32.87 -21.08 -7.37
CA MET A 178 -32.00 -20.15 -8.09
C MET A 178 -32.75 -19.00 -8.77
N GLU A 179 -34.05 -19.14 -9.01
CA GLU A 179 -34.93 -18.05 -9.47
C GLU A 179 -35.00 -16.87 -8.49
N TRP A 180 -34.64 -17.08 -7.21
CA TRP A 180 -34.54 -16.01 -6.23
C TRP A 180 -33.45 -15.00 -6.58
N ILE A 181 -32.39 -15.42 -7.26
CA ILE A 181 -31.31 -14.52 -7.67
C ILE A 181 -31.88 -13.44 -8.59
N GLU A 182 -32.67 -13.80 -9.60
CA GLU A 182 -33.32 -12.80 -10.48
C GLU A 182 -34.30 -11.91 -9.72
N ARG A 183 -34.99 -12.44 -8.71
CA ARG A 183 -36.00 -11.72 -7.93
C ARG A 183 -35.43 -10.69 -6.95
N TYR A 184 -34.36 -11.05 -6.24
CA TYR A 184 -33.81 -10.24 -5.14
C TYR A 184 -32.50 -9.56 -5.52
N VAL A 185 -31.68 -10.17 -6.38
CA VAL A 185 -30.41 -9.61 -6.86
C VAL A 185 -30.46 -9.55 -8.39
N PRO A 186 -31.36 -8.76 -8.99
CA PRO A 186 -31.57 -8.76 -10.43
C PRO A 186 -30.31 -8.32 -11.18
N LYS A 187 -30.02 -9.00 -12.30
CA LYS A 187 -29.03 -8.52 -13.27
C LYS A 187 -29.63 -7.36 -14.07
N GLY A 188 -29.27 -6.13 -13.72
CA GLY A 188 -29.60 -4.95 -14.48
C GLY A 188 -30.23 -3.86 -13.63
N TYR A 189 -30.86 -2.91 -14.31
CA TYR A 189 -31.40 -1.71 -13.69
C TYR A 189 -32.92 -1.80 -13.56
N THR A 190 -33.43 -1.39 -12.40
CA THR A 190 -34.85 -1.05 -12.26
C THR A 190 -35.17 0.17 -13.12
N SER A 191 -36.46 0.38 -13.47
CA SER A 191 -36.88 1.57 -14.19
C SER A 191 -36.45 2.86 -13.48
N ARG A 192 -36.53 2.89 -12.14
CA ARG A 192 -36.08 4.03 -11.34
C ARG A 192 -34.57 4.27 -11.45
N GLN A 193 -33.75 3.22 -11.41
CA GLN A 193 -32.30 3.35 -11.59
C GLN A 193 -31.95 3.82 -13.01
N LEU A 194 -32.67 3.36 -14.05
CA LEU A 194 -32.50 3.84 -15.42
C LEU A 194 -32.85 5.33 -15.54
N GLU A 195 -33.98 5.75 -14.95
CA GLU A 195 -34.37 7.16 -14.90
C GLU A 195 -33.30 8.01 -14.21
N LEU A 196 -32.79 7.58 -13.05
CA LEU A 196 -31.74 8.29 -12.32
C LEU A 196 -30.43 8.36 -13.13
N LEU A 197 -30.01 7.27 -13.76
CA LEU A 197 -28.82 7.27 -14.64
C LEU A 197 -28.98 8.21 -15.83
N GLU A 198 -30.17 8.22 -16.44
CA GLU A 198 -30.49 9.13 -17.54
C GLU A 198 -30.46 10.59 -17.07
N GLU A 199 -31.06 10.91 -15.93
CA GLU A 199 -31.03 12.25 -15.33
C GLU A 199 -29.61 12.70 -14.98
N MET A 200 -28.80 11.83 -14.38
CA MET A 200 -27.37 12.08 -14.11
C MET A 200 -26.62 12.35 -15.42
N SER A 201 -26.76 11.48 -16.42
CA SER A 201 -26.07 11.61 -17.71
C SER A 201 -26.42 12.93 -18.40
N ARG A 202 -27.71 13.33 -18.38
CA ARG A 202 -28.15 14.61 -18.95
C ARG A 202 -27.63 15.83 -18.18
N SER A 203 -27.38 15.71 -16.88
CA SER A 203 -26.90 16.82 -16.04
C SER A 203 -25.37 16.94 -15.99
N ALA A 204 -24.64 16.03 -16.65
CA ALA A 204 -23.19 16.02 -16.65
C ALA A 204 -22.59 17.29 -17.24
N VAL A 205 -21.84 18.02 -16.41
CA VAL A 205 -21.05 19.19 -16.79
C VAL A 205 -19.57 18.82 -16.73
N HIS A 206 -18.95 18.70 -17.90
CA HIS A 206 -17.52 18.47 -18.02
C HIS A 206 -16.75 19.75 -17.70
N ALA A 207 -15.77 19.65 -16.80
CA ALA A 207 -14.86 20.72 -16.45
C ALA A 207 -13.41 20.21 -16.49
N GLU A 208 -12.49 21.10 -16.81
CA GLU A 208 -11.07 20.85 -16.65
C GLU A 208 -10.58 21.69 -15.47
N ILE A 209 -10.14 21.03 -14.40
CA ILE A 209 -9.69 21.69 -13.17
C ILE A 209 -8.22 21.33 -12.96
N ALA A 210 -7.34 22.33 -13.09
CA ALA A 210 -5.88 22.15 -13.01
C ALA A 210 -5.32 21.08 -13.97
N GLY A 211 -5.89 20.98 -15.18
CA GLY A 211 -5.49 20.01 -16.20
C GLY A 211 -6.09 18.61 -16.01
N ILE A 212 -6.99 18.43 -15.05
CA ILE A 212 -7.64 17.15 -14.77
C ILE A 212 -9.11 17.22 -15.23
N PRO A 213 -9.57 16.29 -16.09
CA PRO A 213 -10.98 16.17 -16.43
C PRO A 213 -11.79 15.78 -15.19
N VAL A 214 -12.78 16.59 -14.85
CA VAL A 214 -13.72 16.37 -13.74
C VAL A 214 -15.13 16.57 -14.25
N VAL A 215 -16.02 15.63 -13.94
CA VAL A 215 -17.44 15.73 -14.30
C VAL A 215 -18.26 16.09 -13.07
N LEU A 216 -19.07 17.14 -13.17
CA LEU A 216 -20.01 17.56 -12.14
C LEU A 216 -21.42 17.20 -12.58
N LEU A 217 -22.14 16.43 -11.77
CA LEU A 217 -23.50 15.98 -12.03
C LEU A 217 -24.43 16.53 -10.96
N SER A 218 -25.69 16.73 -11.31
CA SER A 218 -26.72 17.21 -10.40
C SER A 218 -28.01 16.41 -10.53
N LEU A 219 -28.64 16.10 -9.40
CA LEU A 219 -29.96 15.49 -9.33
C LEU A 219 -30.82 16.26 -8.32
N ASP A 220 -32.07 16.54 -8.68
CA ASP A 220 -33.06 17.09 -7.76
C ASP A 220 -34.05 15.98 -7.40
N LEU A 221 -34.07 15.59 -6.13
CA LEU A 221 -34.77 14.42 -5.64
C LEU A 221 -35.91 14.84 -4.72
N PRO A 222 -37.08 14.18 -4.82
CA PRO A 222 -38.21 14.44 -3.92
C PRO A 222 -37.96 13.95 -2.49
N GLY A 223 -36.88 13.18 -2.26
CA GLY A 223 -36.51 12.60 -0.97
C GLY A 223 -35.21 11.81 -1.06
N TYR A 224 -34.93 11.01 -0.03
CA TYR A 224 -33.73 10.16 0.02
C TYR A 224 -33.79 9.05 -1.04
N GLU A 225 -32.78 8.97 -1.89
CA GLU A 225 -32.54 7.85 -2.80
C GLU A 225 -31.33 7.05 -2.35
N ALA A 226 -31.53 5.74 -2.22
CA ALA A 226 -30.44 4.82 -1.90
C ALA A 226 -29.53 4.61 -3.13
N GLU A 227 -28.30 4.15 -2.89
CA GLU A 227 -27.40 3.63 -3.93
C GLU A 227 -26.96 4.60 -5.04
N LEU A 228 -27.22 5.91 -4.93
CA LEU A 228 -26.74 6.91 -5.89
C LEU A 228 -25.23 6.83 -6.13
N SER A 229 -24.47 6.44 -5.10
CA SER A 229 -23.02 6.28 -5.19
C SER A 229 -22.56 5.09 -6.04
N VAL A 230 -23.41 4.05 -6.18
CA VAL A 230 -23.17 2.90 -7.06
C VAL A 230 -23.51 3.28 -8.50
N LEU A 231 -24.65 3.95 -8.70
CA LEU A 231 -25.06 4.44 -10.03
C LEU A 231 -24.04 5.45 -10.58
N LEU A 232 -23.55 6.37 -9.74
CA LEU A 232 -22.49 7.31 -10.12
C LEU A 232 -21.22 6.59 -10.57
N GLU A 233 -20.78 5.57 -9.84
CA GLU A 233 -19.58 4.81 -10.20
C GLU A 233 -19.76 4.04 -11.51
N GLN A 234 -20.93 3.43 -11.71
CA GLN A 234 -21.24 2.73 -12.96
C GLN A 234 -21.26 3.68 -14.16
N LEU A 235 -21.89 4.86 -14.02
CA LEU A 235 -21.89 5.87 -15.08
C LEU A 235 -20.49 6.40 -15.35
N ARG A 236 -19.73 6.72 -14.30
CA ARG A 236 -18.33 7.16 -14.39
C ARG A 236 -17.46 6.14 -15.12
N ALA A 237 -17.59 4.86 -14.77
CA ALA A 237 -16.84 3.78 -15.38
C ALA A 237 -17.26 3.51 -16.83
N ALA A 238 -18.56 3.61 -17.15
CA ALA A 238 -19.07 3.43 -18.50
C ALA A 238 -18.59 4.53 -19.47
N GLU A 239 -18.46 5.75 -18.97
CA GLU A 239 -18.02 6.92 -19.74
C GLU A 239 -16.52 7.22 -19.62
N ASP A 240 -15.77 6.39 -18.90
CA ASP A 240 -14.32 6.52 -18.65
C ASP A 240 -13.92 7.89 -18.05
N TRP A 241 -14.69 8.39 -17.09
CA TRP A 241 -14.41 9.66 -16.43
C TRP A 241 -13.37 9.49 -15.29
N PRO A 242 -12.25 10.23 -15.29
CA PRO A 242 -11.24 10.15 -14.23
C PRO A 242 -11.79 10.51 -12.85
N ALA A 243 -12.68 11.50 -12.78
CA ALA A 243 -13.38 11.88 -11.56
C ALA A 243 -14.79 12.40 -11.87
N ALA A 244 -15.75 12.04 -11.03
CA ALA A 244 -17.13 12.45 -11.09
C ALA A 244 -17.66 12.81 -9.69
N PHE A 245 -18.40 13.92 -9.61
CA PHE A 245 -19.04 14.38 -8.40
C PHE A 245 -20.52 14.63 -8.64
N LEU A 246 -21.37 13.96 -7.88
CA LEU A 246 -22.81 14.12 -7.91
C LEU A 246 -23.29 15.02 -6.76
N LEU A 247 -24.11 16.00 -7.09
CA LEU A 247 -24.85 16.86 -6.17
C LEU A 247 -26.31 16.44 -6.17
N ALA A 248 -26.74 15.69 -5.16
CA ALA A 248 -28.11 15.21 -5.01
C ALA A 248 -28.86 16.10 -4.00
N GLY A 249 -29.75 16.96 -4.50
CA GLY A 249 -30.57 17.85 -3.67
C GLY A 249 -31.87 17.19 -3.24
N SER A 250 -32.30 17.45 -2.00
CA SER A 250 -33.61 17.09 -1.47
C SER A 250 -34.05 18.16 -0.47
N GLY A 251 -34.79 19.18 -0.95
CA GLY A 251 -35.20 20.32 -0.14
C GLY A 251 -34.05 21.31 0.12
N ASP A 252 -33.74 21.58 1.39
CA ASP A 252 -32.65 22.45 1.86
C ASP A 252 -31.33 21.69 2.09
N ARG A 253 -31.28 20.40 1.75
CA ARG A 253 -30.12 19.53 1.91
C ARG A 253 -29.58 19.09 0.55
N VAL A 254 -28.26 19.11 0.40
CA VAL A 254 -27.54 18.58 -0.76
C VAL A 254 -26.51 17.56 -0.31
N ASP A 255 -26.69 16.31 -0.72
CA ASP A 255 -25.70 15.25 -0.56
C ASP A 255 -24.70 15.32 -1.72
N VAL A 256 -23.41 15.43 -1.40
CA VAL A 256 -22.32 15.45 -2.36
C VAL A 256 -21.64 14.09 -2.35
N ILE A 257 -21.56 13.42 -3.50
CA ILE A 257 -20.94 12.11 -3.65
C ILE A 257 -19.84 12.20 -4.68
N GLY A 258 -18.63 11.76 -4.33
CA GLY A 258 -17.47 11.77 -5.22
C GLY A 258 -16.96 10.37 -5.51
N ARG A 259 -16.55 10.17 -6.76
CA ARG A 259 -15.86 8.98 -7.26
C ARG A 259 -14.72 9.42 -8.17
N GLY A 260 -13.56 8.78 -8.05
CA GLY A 260 -12.42 9.12 -8.88
C GLY A 260 -11.31 8.08 -8.86
N ASP A 261 -10.40 8.22 -9.81
CA ASP A 261 -9.18 7.44 -9.90
C ASP A 261 -8.02 8.11 -9.12
N ASP A 262 -6.78 7.67 -9.39
CA ASP A 262 -5.59 8.21 -8.75
C ASP A 262 -5.32 9.71 -9.04
N ALA A 263 -5.97 10.31 -10.05
CA ALA A 263 -5.74 11.69 -10.45
C ALA A 263 -6.32 12.70 -9.44
N VAL A 264 -7.40 12.35 -8.74
CA VAL A 264 -8.11 13.23 -7.80
C VAL A 264 -8.20 12.56 -6.43
N ASP A 265 -7.67 13.20 -5.38
CA ASP A 265 -7.92 12.78 -3.99
C ASP A 265 -9.32 13.27 -3.57
N VAL A 266 -10.32 12.41 -3.78
CA VAL A 266 -11.73 12.70 -3.47
C VAL A 266 -11.91 12.98 -1.98
N ALA A 267 -11.25 12.23 -1.09
CA ALA A 267 -11.34 12.48 0.34
C ALA A 267 -10.80 13.86 0.74
N ALA A 268 -9.73 14.34 0.10
CA ALA A 268 -9.20 15.67 0.36
C ALA A 268 -10.22 16.77 0.00
N VAL A 269 -10.90 16.62 -1.14
CA VAL A 269 -11.98 17.53 -1.56
C VAL A 269 -13.14 17.47 -0.57
N MET A 270 -13.64 16.28 -0.24
CA MET A 270 -14.80 16.08 0.64
C MET A 270 -14.55 16.65 2.04
N ARG A 271 -13.35 16.47 2.62
CA ARG A 271 -13.02 17.01 3.94
C ARG A 271 -13.11 18.53 4.03
N ARG A 272 -12.81 19.26 2.94
CA ARG A 272 -12.88 20.74 2.92
C ARG A 272 -14.31 21.25 2.94
N ILE A 273 -15.27 20.45 2.47
CA ILE A 273 -16.71 20.77 2.49
C ILE A 273 -17.44 20.06 3.64
N GLY A 274 -16.72 19.64 4.68
CA GLY A 274 -17.31 19.05 5.89
C GLY A 274 -17.65 17.55 5.79
N GLY A 275 -17.20 16.88 4.73
CA GLY A 275 -17.38 15.44 4.52
C GLY A 275 -16.16 14.59 4.86
N GLY A 276 -16.11 13.40 4.27
CA GLY A 276 -15.03 12.43 4.45
C GLY A 276 -15.00 11.35 3.36
N GLY A 277 -14.16 10.34 3.57
CA GLY A 277 -14.03 9.21 2.65
C GLY A 277 -12.59 8.72 2.46
N HIS A 278 -12.41 7.96 1.39
CA HIS A 278 -11.16 7.44 0.87
C HIS A 278 -10.71 8.20 -0.37
N ARG A 279 -9.48 7.93 -0.83
CA ARG A 279 -8.85 8.68 -1.91
C ARG A 279 -9.65 8.65 -3.21
N ASP A 280 -10.29 7.52 -3.50
CA ASP A 280 -11.09 7.21 -4.69
C ASP A 280 -12.60 7.48 -4.53
N ALA A 281 -13.07 7.60 -3.29
CA ALA A 281 -14.50 7.67 -2.99
C ALA A 281 -14.77 8.49 -1.72
N GLY A 282 -15.75 9.39 -1.76
CA GLY A 282 -16.12 10.14 -0.56
C GLY A 282 -17.50 10.78 -0.65
N SER A 283 -17.95 11.33 0.47
CA SER A 283 -19.24 12.02 0.56
C SER A 283 -19.21 13.17 1.56
N ALA A 284 -20.06 14.17 1.32
CA ALA A 284 -20.31 15.28 2.22
C ALA A 284 -21.80 15.63 2.20
N VAL A 285 -22.29 16.31 3.23
CA VAL A 285 -23.67 16.81 3.29
C VAL A 285 -23.60 18.31 3.54
N LEU A 286 -24.26 19.07 2.68
CA LEU A 286 -24.39 20.52 2.81
C LEU A 286 -25.85 20.85 3.12
N SER A 287 -26.08 21.60 4.19
CA SER A 287 -27.41 22.01 4.64
C SER A 287 -27.65 23.49 4.38
N ASP A 288 -28.93 23.89 4.32
CA ASP A 288 -29.40 25.26 4.12
C ASP A 288 -28.87 25.89 2.82
N ILE A 289 -28.74 25.09 1.75
CA ILE A 289 -28.10 25.50 0.50
C ILE A 289 -28.79 24.92 -0.72
N THR A 290 -28.78 25.65 -1.83
CA THR A 290 -29.27 25.16 -3.12
C THR A 290 -28.21 24.33 -3.86
N ILE A 291 -28.63 23.43 -4.77
CA ILE A 291 -27.71 22.68 -5.65
C ILE A 291 -26.73 23.61 -6.37
N ARG A 292 -27.20 24.77 -6.83
CA ARG A 292 -26.37 25.75 -7.56
C ARG A 292 -25.26 26.33 -6.68
N GLU A 293 -25.58 26.67 -5.44
CA GLU A 293 -24.59 27.18 -4.48
C GLU A 293 -23.63 26.06 -4.05
N ALA A 294 -24.13 24.85 -3.81
CA ALA A 294 -23.30 23.68 -3.54
C ALA A 294 -22.34 23.37 -4.71
N GLN A 295 -22.79 23.51 -5.96
CA GLN A 295 -21.94 23.37 -7.14
C GLN A 295 -20.83 24.44 -7.19
N ALA A 296 -21.13 25.67 -6.80
CA ALA A 296 -20.13 26.74 -6.72
C ALA A 296 -19.08 26.47 -5.63
N ILE A 297 -19.52 26.02 -4.44
CA ILE A 297 -18.63 25.61 -3.34
C ILE A 297 -17.74 24.44 -3.77
N LEU A 298 -18.32 23.40 -4.38
CA LEU A 298 -17.58 22.23 -4.83
C LEU A 298 -16.55 22.61 -5.91
N ARG A 299 -16.94 23.44 -6.88
CA ARG A 299 -16.01 23.95 -7.91
C ARG A 299 -14.84 24.72 -7.29
N SER A 300 -15.11 25.68 -6.41
CA SER A 300 -14.08 26.44 -5.70
C SER A 300 -13.16 25.52 -4.90
N THR A 301 -13.74 24.53 -4.22
CA THR A 301 -12.98 23.55 -3.42
C THR A 301 -12.08 22.69 -4.30
N LEU A 302 -12.58 22.22 -5.45
CA LEU A 302 -11.81 21.47 -6.42
C LEU A 302 -10.68 22.32 -6.99
N GLU A 303 -10.94 23.58 -7.35
CA GLU A 303 -9.92 24.53 -7.82
C GLU A 303 -8.86 24.81 -6.75
N GLU A 304 -9.22 24.95 -5.47
CA GLU A 304 -8.25 25.15 -4.39
C GLU A 304 -7.44 23.89 -4.07
N THR A 305 -8.06 22.72 -4.17
CA THR A 305 -7.45 21.43 -3.83
C THR A 305 -6.54 20.94 -4.96
N LEU A 306 -7.00 21.08 -6.21
CA LEU A 306 -6.29 20.64 -7.41
C LEU A 306 -5.42 21.76 -8.01
N GLY A 307 -5.82 23.03 -7.87
CA GLY A 307 -5.10 24.20 -8.40
C GLY A 307 -3.92 24.66 -7.53
N ASN A 308 -3.77 24.16 -6.30
CA ASN A 308 -2.54 24.31 -5.50
C ASN A 308 -1.36 23.42 -5.99
N ARG A 309 -1.44 22.92 -7.22
CA ARG A 309 -0.32 22.21 -7.87
C ARG A 309 0.69 23.26 -8.36
N ARG A 310 1.82 23.31 -7.65
CA ARG A 310 2.98 24.18 -7.92
C ARG A 310 3.31 24.26 -9.42
N ARG A 311 3.72 25.41 -9.95
CA ARG A 311 4.12 25.52 -11.37
C ARG A 311 5.60 25.19 -11.57
N ALA A 312 6.00 24.84 -12.80
CA ALA A 312 7.40 24.53 -13.13
C ALA A 312 8.37 25.65 -12.70
N GLY A 313 7.98 26.92 -12.88
CA GLY A 313 8.76 28.09 -12.45
C GLY A 313 8.91 28.25 -10.94
N GLU A 314 7.96 27.75 -10.15
CA GLU A 314 8.01 27.76 -8.68
C GLU A 314 8.91 26.65 -8.12
N LEU A 315 9.13 25.59 -8.91
CA LEU A 315 10.05 24.49 -8.61
C LEU A 315 11.46 24.74 -9.15
N ALA A 316 11.60 25.68 -10.09
CA ALA A 316 12.84 25.93 -10.79
C ALA A 316 13.89 26.58 -9.87
N THR A 317 15.13 26.09 -9.95
CA THR A 317 16.28 26.78 -9.35
C THR A 317 16.70 27.91 -10.27
N ARG A 318 16.55 29.16 -9.82
CA ARG A 318 16.83 30.37 -10.61
C ARG A 318 18.33 30.63 -10.78
N ASP A 319 19.10 30.40 -9.72
CA ASP A 319 20.56 30.56 -9.74
C ASP A 319 21.21 29.22 -10.08
N PHE A 320 21.45 29.00 -11.38
CA PHE A 320 22.06 27.78 -11.87
C PHE A 320 23.34 28.02 -12.65
N LEU A 321 24.22 27.02 -12.58
CA LEU A 321 25.51 27.06 -13.24
C LEU A 321 25.36 26.67 -14.71
N ARG A 322 26.17 27.30 -15.56
CA ARG A 322 26.25 27.05 -17.00
C ARG A 322 27.69 27.23 -17.46
N LEU A 323 28.06 26.58 -18.55
CA LEU A 323 29.43 26.60 -19.08
C LEU A 323 29.43 26.90 -20.59
N PRO A 324 30.35 27.73 -21.10
CA PRO A 324 30.50 27.89 -22.54
C PRO A 324 30.80 26.55 -23.22
N ALA A 325 30.14 26.22 -24.33
CA ALA A 325 30.32 24.96 -25.06
C ALA A 325 31.77 24.75 -25.58
N ARG A 326 32.54 25.84 -25.71
CA ARG A 326 33.96 25.84 -26.08
C ARG A 326 34.93 25.58 -24.92
N ALA A 327 34.45 25.58 -23.67
CA ALA A 327 35.27 25.25 -22.51
C ALA A 327 35.69 23.78 -22.58
N SER A 328 36.78 23.42 -21.91
CA SER A 328 37.28 22.05 -21.97
C SER A 328 36.39 21.08 -21.18
N ILE A 329 36.43 19.80 -21.54
CA ILE A 329 35.78 18.73 -20.76
C ILE A 329 36.35 18.69 -19.33
N ARG A 330 37.63 19.04 -19.15
CA ARG A 330 38.26 19.19 -17.83
C ARG A 330 37.60 20.29 -17.00
N ASP A 331 37.38 21.47 -17.57
CA ASP A 331 36.70 22.58 -16.87
C ASP A 331 35.27 22.18 -16.46
N ALA A 332 34.57 21.46 -17.33
CA ALA A 332 33.25 20.91 -17.02
C ALA A 332 33.32 19.93 -15.84
N GLY A 333 34.32 19.05 -15.82
CA GLY A 333 34.55 18.09 -14.73
C GLY A 333 34.87 18.77 -13.41
N GLU A 334 35.75 19.75 -13.42
CA GLU A 334 36.10 20.55 -12.23
C GLU A 334 34.87 21.25 -11.67
N LEU A 335 34.08 21.92 -12.52
CA LEU A 335 32.90 22.64 -12.08
C LEU A 335 31.82 21.70 -11.51
N ILE A 336 31.57 20.57 -12.17
CA ILE A 336 30.66 19.52 -11.70
C ILE A 336 31.08 18.98 -10.33
N HIS A 337 32.36 18.69 -10.15
CA HIS A 337 32.89 18.12 -8.91
C HIS A 337 32.90 19.14 -7.76
N GLN A 338 33.38 20.35 -8.01
CA GLN A 338 33.46 21.42 -7.01
C GLN A 338 32.08 21.87 -6.53
N ARG A 339 31.08 21.87 -7.42
CA ARG A 339 29.73 22.35 -7.11
C ARG A 339 28.75 21.23 -6.78
N ARG A 340 29.20 19.97 -6.80
CA ARG A 340 28.41 18.78 -6.45
C ARG A 340 27.08 18.69 -7.22
N ILE A 341 27.13 18.98 -8.52
CA ILE A 341 25.98 18.91 -9.43
C ILE A 341 26.12 17.71 -10.37
N ASP A 342 25.01 17.23 -10.93
CA ASP A 342 25.00 16.04 -11.80
C ASP A 342 24.97 16.37 -13.30
N SER A 343 24.60 17.59 -13.65
CA SER A 343 24.45 18.03 -15.04
C SER A 343 24.71 19.53 -15.18
N LEU A 344 25.23 19.94 -16.33
CA LEU A 344 25.62 21.31 -16.60
C LEU A 344 25.13 21.74 -18.01
N PRO A 345 24.24 22.74 -18.09
CA PRO A 345 23.86 23.37 -19.35
C PRO A 345 25.07 24.03 -20.04
N LEU A 346 25.16 23.84 -21.35
CA LEU A 346 26.16 24.45 -22.20
C LEU A 346 25.60 25.63 -22.97
N THR A 347 26.39 26.71 -23.07
CA THR A 347 25.98 27.94 -23.75
C THR A 347 26.90 28.35 -24.89
N LYS A 348 26.32 29.06 -25.86
CA LYS A 348 27.03 29.77 -26.93
C LYS A 348 26.62 31.25 -26.89
N GLY A 349 27.51 32.14 -27.30
CA GLY A 349 27.27 33.59 -27.27
C GLY A 349 27.33 34.20 -25.86
N LYS A 350 26.93 35.47 -25.74
CA LYS A 350 26.93 36.26 -24.49
C LYS A 350 25.78 37.29 -24.52
N GLY A 351 25.32 37.70 -23.35
CA GLY A 351 24.29 38.75 -23.20
C GLY A 351 22.98 38.36 -23.90
N ALA A 352 22.45 39.27 -24.71
CA ALA A 352 21.21 39.03 -25.47
C ALA A 352 21.33 37.94 -26.55
N ALA A 353 22.56 37.56 -26.96
CA ALA A 353 22.82 36.50 -27.93
C ALA A 353 23.20 35.17 -27.26
N LEU A 354 22.86 34.99 -25.98
CA LEU A 354 23.13 33.74 -25.26
C LEU A 354 22.15 32.66 -25.71
N GLU A 355 22.66 31.51 -26.12
CA GLU A 355 21.87 30.34 -26.49
C GLU A 355 22.31 29.13 -25.68
N TYR A 356 21.35 28.34 -25.20
CA TYR A 356 21.63 27.04 -24.60
C TYR A 356 21.65 25.97 -25.68
N VAL A 357 22.82 25.40 -25.91
CA VAL A 357 23.10 24.53 -27.06
C VAL A 357 23.22 23.06 -26.70
N GLY A 358 23.27 22.73 -25.40
CA GLY A 358 23.34 21.35 -24.95
C GLY A 358 23.40 21.22 -23.44
N VAL A 359 23.48 19.98 -22.96
CA VAL A 359 23.67 19.64 -21.54
C VAL A 359 24.70 18.52 -21.48
N VAL A 360 25.64 18.61 -20.53
CA VAL A 360 26.57 17.52 -20.23
C VAL A 360 26.29 16.97 -18.85
N THR A 361 26.36 15.66 -18.70
CA THR A 361 26.19 14.97 -17.41
C THR A 361 27.53 14.60 -16.80
N ARG A 362 27.56 14.47 -15.47
CA ARG A 362 28.73 13.97 -14.74
C ARG A 362 29.25 12.65 -15.30
N ARG A 363 28.33 11.74 -15.69
CA ARG A 363 28.70 10.43 -16.23
C ARG A 363 29.44 10.53 -17.56
N GLU A 364 29.00 11.42 -18.45
CA GLU A 364 29.65 11.64 -19.76
C GLU A 364 31.00 12.30 -19.59
N VAL A 365 31.09 13.32 -18.73
CA VAL A 365 32.35 14.01 -18.42
C VAL A 365 33.36 13.06 -17.77
N ASP A 366 32.95 12.30 -16.73
CA ASP A 366 33.82 11.32 -16.07
C ASP A 366 34.29 10.23 -17.06
N ALA A 367 33.43 9.81 -17.99
CA ALA A 367 33.81 8.86 -19.04
C ALA A 367 34.85 9.46 -20.00
N ALA A 368 34.60 10.67 -20.51
CA ALA A 368 35.51 11.34 -21.42
C ALA A 368 36.88 11.61 -20.80
N LEU A 369 36.92 11.99 -19.52
CA LEU A 369 38.17 12.17 -18.76
C LEU A 369 38.96 10.87 -18.62
N ARG A 370 38.30 9.74 -18.32
CA ARG A 370 38.96 8.41 -18.27
C ARG A 370 39.57 8.00 -19.61
N HIS A 371 39.01 8.48 -20.73
CA HIS A 371 39.52 8.23 -22.07
C HIS A 371 40.52 9.29 -22.57
N GLY A 372 40.99 10.19 -21.70
CA GLY A 372 42.00 11.19 -22.06
C GLY A 372 41.49 12.33 -22.94
N LEU A 373 40.17 12.54 -23.04
CA LEU A 373 39.56 13.57 -23.88
C LEU A 373 39.43 14.94 -23.19
N GLY A 374 40.11 15.15 -22.06
CA GLY A 374 39.90 16.30 -21.17
C GLY A 374 40.08 17.67 -21.84
N ASP A 375 40.96 17.78 -22.82
CA ASP A 375 41.29 19.05 -23.48
C ASP A 375 40.36 19.38 -24.67
N ARG A 376 39.46 18.45 -25.03
CA ARG A 376 38.45 18.68 -26.08
C ARG A 376 37.32 19.60 -25.58
N PRO A 377 36.61 20.31 -26.47
CA PRO A 377 35.47 21.14 -26.11
C PRO A 377 34.32 20.31 -25.49
N ALA A 378 33.74 20.80 -24.41
CA ALA A 378 32.61 20.18 -23.73
C ALA A 378 31.36 20.05 -24.63
N GLY A 379 31.20 20.95 -25.61
CA GLY A 379 30.14 20.90 -26.60
C GLY A 379 30.14 19.63 -27.45
N GLU A 380 31.27 18.94 -27.58
CA GLU A 380 31.35 17.67 -28.32
C GLU A 380 30.74 16.48 -27.56
N LEU A 381 30.48 16.61 -26.25
CA LEU A 381 29.78 15.61 -25.46
C LEU A 381 28.26 15.76 -25.51
N ALA A 382 27.76 16.97 -25.83
CA ALA A 382 26.33 17.25 -25.79
C ALA A 382 25.63 16.67 -27.04
N ALA A 383 25.11 15.46 -26.91
CA ALA A 383 24.44 14.75 -28.01
C ALA A 383 23.06 15.34 -28.38
N PHE A 384 22.43 16.10 -27.48
CA PHE A 384 21.07 16.60 -27.66
C PHE A 384 20.93 18.07 -27.28
N ALA A 385 20.02 18.77 -27.96
CA ALA A 385 19.56 20.08 -27.55
C ALA A 385 18.94 20.01 -26.14
N PRO A 386 19.06 21.08 -25.34
CA PRO A 386 18.46 21.10 -24.01
C PRO A 386 16.94 21.01 -24.11
N ALA A 387 16.32 20.23 -23.23
CA ALA A 387 14.87 20.17 -23.12
C ALA A 387 14.35 21.41 -22.37
N TRP A 388 13.27 22.01 -22.89
CA TRP A 388 12.66 23.23 -22.35
C TRP A 388 11.28 22.97 -21.78
N ILE A 389 10.85 23.84 -20.86
CA ILE A 389 9.47 23.88 -20.37
C ILE A 389 9.07 25.34 -20.02
N PRO A 390 7.84 25.77 -20.35
CA PRO A 390 7.32 27.06 -19.91
C PRO A 390 7.31 27.20 -18.38
N ALA A 391 7.47 28.43 -17.87
CA ALA A 391 7.48 28.68 -16.43
C ALA A 391 6.12 28.43 -15.76
N ASP A 392 5.04 28.56 -16.53
CA ASP A 392 3.66 28.40 -16.09
C ASP A 392 3.14 26.96 -16.24
N ALA A 393 3.93 26.07 -16.86
CA ALA A 393 3.62 24.66 -17.06
C ALA A 393 3.40 23.90 -15.74
N SER A 394 2.59 22.83 -15.81
CA SER A 394 2.23 22.03 -14.64
C SER A 394 3.37 21.10 -14.19
N VAL A 395 3.36 20.69 -12.90
CA VAL A 395 4.28 19.64 -12.41
C VAL A 395 4.10 18.32 -13.17
N ALA A 396 2.87 18.01 -13.59
CA ALA A 396 2.56 16.78 -14.32
C ALA A 396 3.23 16.78 -15.70
N GLU A 397 3.14 17.88 -16.43
CA GLU A 397 3.82 18.07 -17.71
C GLU A 397 5.35 18.04 -17.53
N ALA A 398 5.87 18.69 -16.48
CA ALA A 398 7.29 18.63 -16.14
C ALA A 398 7.76 17.19 -15.86
N ARG A 399 6.93 16.38 -15.19
CA ARG A 399 7.20 14.97 -14.91
C ARG A 399 7.27 14.16 -16.20
N GLU A 400 6.28 14.29 -17.07
CA GLU A 400 6.21 13.59 -18.36
C GLU A 400 7.45 13.89 -19.22
N ARG A 401 7.77 15.18 -19.42
CA ARG A 401 8.97 15.60 -20.18
C ARG A 401 10.28 15.07 -19.58
N LEU A 402 10.36 14.89 -18.26
CA LEU A 402 11.54 14.34 -17.58
C LEU A 402 11.65 12.80 -17.62
N ILE A 403 10.52 12.11 -17.82
CA ILE A 403 10.43 10.65 -17.93
C ILE A 403 10.70 10.23 -19.38
N GLU A 404 10.03 10.86 -20.34
CA GLU A 404 10.10 10.52 -21.76
C GLU A 404 11.35 11.11 -22.43
N GLY A 405 11.85 12.23 -21.91
CA GLY A 405 12.98 12.94 -22.47
C GLY A 405 14.34 12.29 -22.17
N PRO A 406 15.32 12.45 -23.08
CA PRO A 406 16.70 11.99 -22.86
C PRO A 406 17.42 12.79 -21.77
N SER A 407 16.95 14.02 -21.49
CA SER A 407 17.53 14.91 -20.49
C SER A 407 16.99 14.64 -19.08
N ARG A 408 17.86 14.71 -18.07
CA ARG A 408 17.48 14.59 -16.63
C ARG A 408 17.11 15.93 -15.98
N LEU A 409 17.01 16.95 -16.81
CA LEU A 409 16.96 18.38 -16.50
C LEU A 409 16.08 19.06 -17.57
N LEU A 410 15.24 20.00 -17.16
CA LEU A 410 14.55 20.94 -18.04
C LEU A 410 15.07 22.37 -17.81
N LEU A 411 15.29 23.12 -18.88
CA LEU A 411 15.42 24.57 -18.82
C LEU A 411 14.02 25.17 -18.72
N VAL A 412 13.79 26.00 -17.71
CA VAL A 412 12.52 26.69 -17.52
C VAL A 412 12.61 28.07 -18.16
N GLY A 413 11.68 28.40 -19.04
CA GLY A 413 11.65 29.67 -19.78
C GLY A 413 11.58 29.47 -21.30
N ASP A 414 11.99 30.50 -22.05
CA ASP A 414 11.81 30.53 -23.50
C ASP A 414 13.10 30.19 -24.25
N PRO A 415 13.08 29.20 -25.16
CA PRO A 415 14.22 28.91 -26.02
C PRO A 415 14.50 30.06 -27.01
N PRO A 416 15.73 30.19 -27.54
CA PRO A 416 16.92 29.39 -27.21
C PRO A 416 17.75 29.95 -26.04
N GLY A 417 17.41 31.12 -25.48
CA GLY A 417 18.27 31.87 -24.55
C GLY A 417 17.62 32.36 -23.26
N GLY A 418 16.29 32.35 -23.17
CA GLY A 418 15.48 32.92 -22.07
C GLY A 418 15.29 31.98 -20.88
N ALA A 419 16.28 31.17 -20.52
CA ALA A 419 16.18 30.29 -19.36
C ALA A 419 16.18 31.11 -18.05
N VAL A 420 15.07 31.06 -17.32
CA VAL A 420 14.87 31.71 -16.01
C VAL A 420 15.12 30.76 -14.83
N GLY A 421 15.32 29.47 -15.10
CA GLY A 421 15.70 28.49 -14.09
C GLY A 421 15.94 27.10 -14.66
N ILE A 422 16.33 26.18 -13.78
CA ILE A 422 16.45 24.75 -14.09
C ILE A 422 15.51 23.92 -13.22
N LEU A 423 14.91 22.91 -13.82
CA LEU A 423 14.03 21.97 -13.13
C LEU A 423 14.62 20.55 -13.23
N THR A 424 14.81 19.90 -12.08
CA THR A 424 15.39 18.55 -11.99
C THR A 424 14.33 17.55 -11.57
N ARG A 425 14.54 16.26 -11.89
CA ARG A 425 13.65 15.17 -11.42
C ARG A 425 13.40 15.21 -9.93
N GLY A 426 14.45 15.39 -9.12
CA GLY A 426 14.31 15.44 -7.66
C GLY A 426 13.41 16.58 -7.18
N ALA A 427 13.42 17.73 -7.85
CA ALA A 427 12.53 18.85 -7.52
C ALA A 427 11.07 18.54 -7.84
N VAL A 428 10.81 17.92 -9.00
CA VAL A 428 9.48 17.47 -9.40
C VAL A 428 8.95 16.37 -8.47
N PHE A 429 9.77 15.37 -8.14
CA PHE A 429 9.38 14.30 -7.20
C PHE A 429 9.04 14.85 -5.80
N ARG A 430 9.87 15.73 -5.23
CA ARG A 430 9.55 16.35 -3.93
C ARG A 430 8.25 17.15 -3.97
N ALA A 431 7.98 17.86 -5.07
CA ALA A 431 6.75 18.61 -5.24
C ALA A 431 5.50 17.72 -5.37
N LEU A 432 5.66 16.49 -5.86
CA LEU A 432 4.58 15.49 -5.94
C LEU A 432 4.37 14.74 -4.62
N GLU A 433 5.39 14.67 -3.77
CA GLU A 433 5.34 14.03 -2.45
C GLU A 433 4.91 14.99 -1.33
N GLU A 434 5.03 16.32 -1.52
CA GLU A 434 4.54 17.31 -0.56
C GLU A 434 3.01 17.24 -0.47
N PRO A 435 2.43 16.81 0.68
CA PRO A 435 0.99 16.81 0.85
C PRO A 435 0.50 18.25 0.86
N THR A 436 -0.42 18.59 -0.05
CA THR A 436 -1.21 19.83 0.01
C THR A 436 -1.93 19.89 1.36
N ALA A 437 -1.40 20.72 2.26
CA ALA A 437 -1.91 21.05 3.59
C ALA A 437 -2.22 19.88 4.55
N GLY A 438 -1.41 19.75 5.62
CA GLY A 438 -1.93 19.27 6.92
C GLY A 438 -1.16 18.16 7.63
N ARG A 439 -0.23 17.46 6.99
CA ARG A 439 0.69 16.56 7.70
C ARG A 439 2.12 17.04 7.52
N ARG A 440 2.60 17.82 8.50
CA ARG A 440 4.00 17.66 8.92
C ARG A 440 4.10 16.19 9.31
N ILE A 441 4.57 15.33 8.40
CA ILE A 441 5.08 14.02 8.77
C ILE A 441 6.19 14.35 9.74
N ARG A 442 5.88 14.30 11.05
CA ARG A 442 6.92 14.36 12.06
C ARG A 442 7.84 13.20 11.69
N PRO A 443 9.14 13.43 11.46
CA PRO A 443 10.05 12.32 11.27
C PRO A 443 9.80 11.36 12.45
N PRO A 444 9.66 10.05 12.19
CA PRO A 444 9.40 9.10 13.26
C PRO A 444 10.44 9.31 14.35
N SER A 445 10.02 9.27 15.61
CA SER A 445 10.95 9.43 16.73
C SER A 445 12.06 8.40 16.61
N ALA A 446 13.25 8.71 17.14
CA ALA A 446 14.35 7.76 17.18
C ALA A 446 13.91 6.43 17.81
N GLU A 447 13.03 6.48 18.82
CA GLU A 447 12.40 5.31 19.45
C GLU A 447 11.55 4.51 18.46
N SER A 448 10.69 5.15 17.65
CA SER A 448 9.87 4.47 16.64
C SER A 448 10.71 3.83 15.54
N ILE A 449 11.81 4.47 15.12
CA ILE A 449 12.74 3.89 14.16
C ILE A 449 13.46 2.70 14.77
N LEU A 450 13.96 2.82 16.00
CA LEU A 450 14.62 1.73 16.70
C LEU A 450 13.70 0.53 16.93
N ASP A 451 12.43 0.77 17.25
CA ASP A 451 11.44 -0.29 17.43
C ASP A 451 11.15 -1.04 16.13
N LYS A 452 11.04 -0.32 15.01
CA LYS A 452 10.92 -0.92 13.67
C LYS A 452 12.16 -1.72 13.28
N VAL A 453 13.35 -1.20 13.57
CA VAL A 453 14.61 -1.89 13.28
C VAL A 453 14.73 -3.16 14.13
N ARG A 454 14.42 -3.10 15.43
CA ARG A 454 14.42 -4.26 16.34
C ARG A 454 13.44 -5.32 15.87
N THR A 455 12.20 -4.93 15.61
CA THR A 455 11.14 -5.84 15.17
C THR A 455 11.46 -6.47 13.82
N GLY A 456 11.90 -5.68 12.84
CA GLY A 456 12.18 -6.18 11.49
C GLY A 456 13.46 -7.01 11.38
N LEU A 457 14.45 -6.78 12.25
CA LEU A 457 15.65 -7.63 12.33
C LEU A 457 15.42 -8.90 13.15
N GLY A 458 14.52 -8.87 14.13
CA GLY A 458 14.18 -10.01 15.00
C GLY A 458 15.43 -10.55 15.70
N GLU A 459 15.65 -11.87 15.63
CA GLU A 459 16.84 -12.51 16.22
C GLU A 459 18.18 -11.97 15.71
N ARG A 460 18.19 -11.30 14.55
CA ARG A 460 19.41 -10.69 13.98
C ARG A 460 19.81 -9.40 14.69
N TRP A 461 18.93 -8.80 15.50
CA TRP A 461 19.25 -7.63 16.31
C TRP A 461 20.41 -7.91 17.27
N GLU A 462 20.48 -9.12 17.84
CA GLU A 462 21.58 -9.54 18.73
C GLU A 462 22.95 -9.46 18.03
N LEU A 463 23.02 -9.71 16.71
CA LEU A 463 24.26 -9.59 15.94
C LEU A 463 24.68 -8.13 15.79
N VAL A 464 23.72 -7.24 15.51
CA VAL A 464 23.96 -5.80 15.37
C VAL A 464 24.41 -5.22 16.71
N GLU A 465 23.81 -5.62 17.83
CA GLU A 465 24.24 -5.20 19.16
C GLU A 465 25.65 -5.70 19.50
N SER A 466 25.96 -6.95 19.15
CA SER A 466 27.29 -7.54 19.38
C SER A 466 28.39 -6.79 18.61
N LEU A 467 28.15 -6.50 17.33
CA LEU A 467 29.08 -5.73 16.51
C LEU A 467 29.14 -4.26 16.94
N GLY A 468 28.01 -3.68 17.33
CA GLY A 468 27.90 -2.32 17.85
C GLY A 468 28.68 -2.13 19.15
N ALA A 469 28.68 -3.12 20.05
CA ALA A 469 29.47 -3.08 21.29
C ALA A 469 30.97 -3.03 21.00
N ILE A 470 31.46 -3.87 20.08
CA ILE A 470 32.88 -3.86 19.69
C ILE A 470 33.25 -2.54 19.01
N ALA A 471 32.42 -2.05 18.07
CA ALA A 471 32.65 -0.77 17.39
C ALA A 471 32.65 0.41 18.37
N GLY A 472 31.75 0.37 19.37
CA GLY A 472 31.67 1.36 20.45
C GLY A 472 32.94 1.39 21.32
N GLU A 473 33.50 0.24 21.68
CA GLU A 473 34.79 0.16 22.39
C GLU A 473 35.94 0.76 21.58
N TRP A 474 35.87 0.67 20.25
CA TRP A 474 36.88 1.25 19.35
C TRP A 474 36.65 2.74 19.07
N GLY A 475 35.57 3.32 19.61
CA GLY A 475 35.17 4.70 19.32
C GLY A 475 34.86 4.92 17.83
N ARG A 476 34.38 3.88 17.14
CA ARG A 476 34.06 3.93 15.69
C ARG A 476 32.56 3.77 15.47
N PRO A 477 31.95 4.64 14.65
CA PRO A 477 30.54 4.50 14.32
C PRO A 477 30.31 3.31 13.38
N LEU A 478 29.21 2.59 13.64
CA LEU A 478 28.72 1.47 12.85
C LEU A 478 27.33 1.84 12.32
N HIS A 479 27.14 1.76 11.01
CA HIS A 479 25.93 2.19 10.33
C HIS A 479 25.22 1.02 9.69
N LEU A 480 23.90 0.95 9.88
CA LEU A 480 23.02 0.09 9.09
C LEU A 480 22.75 0.74 7.74
N VAL A 481 22.98 0.02 6.64
CA VAL A 481 22.89 0.59 5.28
C VAL A 481 22.22 -0.38 4.30
N GLY A 482 22.19 -0.02 3.03
CA GLY A 482 21.96 -0.96 1.94
C GLY A 482 20.54 -1.54 1.87
N GLY A 483 20.47 -2.80 1.43
CA GLY A 483 19.20 -3.51 1.23
C GLY A 483 18.43 -3.67 2.53
N THR A 484 19.12 -3.82 3.65
CA THR A 484 18.52 -3.96 4.97
C THR A 484 17.64 -2.77 5.35
N VAL A 485 18.12 -1.52 5.16
CA VAL A 485 17.32 -0.32 5.50
C VAL A 485 16.09 -0.21 4.61
N ARG A 486 16.24 -0.49 3.30
CA ARG A 486 15.11 -0.47 2.36
C ARG A 486 14.07 -1.51 2.75
N ASP A 487 14.49 -2.75 2.99
CA ASP A 487 13.59 -3.86 3.25
C ASP A 487 12.84 -3.66 4.58
N LEU A 488 13.52 -3.12 5.62
CA LEU A 488 12.88 -2.71 6.88
C LEU A 488 11.82 -1.61 6.66
N LEU A 489 12.11 -0.59 5.84
CA LEU A 489 11.16 0.49 5.56
C LEU A 489 9.96 0.03 4.72
N LEU A 490 10.13 -1.00 3.89
CA LEU A 490 9.07 -1.59 3.06
C LEU A 490 8.30 -2.73 3.77
N GLY A 491 8.64 -3.07 5.01
CA GLY A 491 8.03 -4.20 5.73
C GLY A 491 8.36 -5.57 5.13
N LEU A 492 9.45 -5.66 4.37
CA LEU A 492 9.91 -6.89 3.74
C LEU A 492 10.83 -7.68 4.70
N PRO A 493 10.85 -9.01 4.63
CA PRO A 493 11.71 -9.83 5.49
C PRO A 493 13.20 -9.60 5.15
N VAL A 494 13.97 -9.13 6.13
CA VAL A 494 15.43 -8.96 6.01
C VAL A 494 16.11 -10.33 6.06
N ARG A 495 16.86 -10.67 5.00
CA ARG A 495 17.59 -11.96 4.92
C ARG A 495 18.99 -11.85 5.52
N ASP A 496 19.66 -10.74 5.23
CA ASP A 496 21.03 -10.43 5.57
C ASP A 496 21.14 -8.97 6.04
N VAL A 497 22.08 -8.71 6.96
CA VAL A 497 22.26 -7.39 7.58
C VAL A 497 23.48 -6.69 6.99
N ASP A 498 23.28 -5.60 6.26
CA ASP A 498 24.36 -4.80 5.67
C ASP A 498 24.79 -3.67 6.61
N LEU A 499 26.06 -3.69 7.01
CA LEU A 499 26.68 -2.75 7.94
C LEU A 499 27.92 -2.08 7.32
N VAL A 500 28.13 -0.81 7.67
CA VAL A 500 29.35 -0.06 7.35
C VAL A 500 30.00 0.40 8.64
N LEU A 501 31.27 0.01 8.84
CA LEU A 501 32.10 0.53 9.92
C LEU A 501 32.99 1.65 9.38
N GLU A 502 33.07 2.78 10.06
CA GLU A 502 34.14 3.75 9.78
C GLU A 502 35.49 3.25 10.34
N GLY A 503 36.12 2.32 9.62
CA GLY A 503 37.32 1.61 10.06
C GLY A 503 37.50 0.28 9.35
N ASP A 504 38.23 -0.63 9.98
CA ASP A 504 38.59 -1.94 9.43
C ASP A 504 37.50 -2.99 9.73
N ALA A 505 36.67 -3.27 8.71
CA ALA A 505 35.58 -4.24 8.81
C ALA A 505 36.05 -5.70 8.99
N PRO A 506 37.08 -6.19 8.27
CA PRO A 506 37.70 -7.48 8.54
C PRO A 506 38.12 -7.67 10.00
N ARG A 507 38.76 -6.65 10.60
CA ARG A 507 39.16 -6.68 12.01
C ARG A 507 37.95 -6.77 12.94
N LEU A 508 36.87 -6.04 12.65
CA LEU A 508 35.62 -6.10 13.42
C LEU A 508 35.01 -7.51 13.40
N ALA A 509 34.94 -8.13 12.22
CA ALA A 509 34.41 -9.48 12.07
C ALA A 509 35.28 -10.52 12.82
N ALA A 510 36.61 -10.42 12.72
CA ALA A 510 37.53 -11.29 13.44
C ALA A 510 37.37 -11.17 14.97
N GLU A 511 37.18 -9.95 15.47
CA GLU A 511 36.94 -9.72 16.89
C GLU A 511 35.58 -10.25 17.36
N ALA A 512 34.54 -10.11 16.52
CA ALA A 512 33.23 -10.69 16.79
C ALA A 512 33.30 -12.21 16.91
N ARG A 513 34.04 -12.88 16.01
CA ARG A 513 34.31 -14.32 16.11
C ARG A 513 35.05 -14.71 17.39
N ARG A 514 36.04 -13.91 17.80
CA ARG A 514 36.83 -14.17 19.01
C ARG A 514 35.98 -14.10 20.27
N ARG A 515 35.05 -13.13 20.35
CA ARG A 515 34.23 -12.87 21.54
C ARG A 515 32.96 -13.70 21.60
N PHE A 516 32.30 -13.88 20.46
CA PHE A 516 30.95 -14.43 20.38
C PHE A 516 30.88 -15.75 19.60
N GLY A 517 31.98 -16.22 19.01
CA GLY A 517 32.00 -17.43 18.18
C GLY A 517 31.43 -17.21 16.76
N GLY A 518 31.10 -18.30 16.08
CA GLY A 518 30.61 -18.26 14.70
C GLY A 518 31.72 -18.31 13.63
N GLU A 519 31.33 -18.03 12.39
CA GLU A 519 32.17 -18.13 11.19
C GLU A 519 32.38 -16.75 10.57
N VAL A 520 33.58 -16.50 10.04
CA VAL A 520 33.93 -15.24 9.37
C VAL A 520 34.53 -15.55 8.02
N GLU A 521 34.01 -14.88 7.00
CA GLU A 521 34.56 -14.85 5.65
C GLU A 521 35.04 -13.42 5.35
N VAL A 522 36.29 -13.27 4.94
CA VAL A 522 36.92 -11.96 4.66
C VAL A 522 37.26 -11.87 3.18
N HIS A 523 36.92 -10.73 2.57
CA HIS A 523 37.36 -10.37 1.23
C HIS A 523 38.28 -9.15 1.28
N GLU A 524 39.58 -9.38 1.46
CA GLU A 524 40.60 -8.34 1.64
C GLU A 524 40.64 -7.33 0.48
N ALA A 525 40.49 -7.80 -0.77
CA ALA A 525 40.50 -6.95 -1.97
C ALA A 525 39.38 -5.88 -1.98
N PHE A 526 38.31 -6.08 -1.22
CA PHE A 526 37.16 -5.18 -1.14
C PHE A 526 37.01 -4.53 0.24
N GLY A 527 37.87 -4.87 1.22
CA GLY A 527 37.76 -4.39 2.59
C GLY A 527 36.44 -4.79 3.28
N THR A 528 35.89 -5.95 2.93
CA THR A 528 34.61 -6.46 3.45
C THR A 528 34.75 -7.79 4.18
N ALA A 529 33.79 -8.11 5.05
CA ALA A 529 33.68 -9.39 5.73
C ALA A 529 32.19 -9.78 5.97
N CYS A 530 31.83 -11.07 5.91
CA CYS A 530 30.59 -11.59 6.51
C CYS A 530 30.92 -12.30 7.81
N TRP A 531 30.14 -12.00 8.85
CA TRP A 531 30.12 -12.77 10.09
C TRP A 531 28.78 -13.49 10.22
N ILE A 532 28.86 -14.80 10.48
CA ILE A 532 27.71 -15.66 10.74
C ILE A 532 27.75 -16.03 12.22
N GLY A 533 26.77 -15.56 13.00
CA GLY A 533 26.72 -15.78 14.45
C GLY A 533 26.48 -17.24 14.85
N PRO A 534 26.75 -17.62 16.11
CA PRO A 534 26.52 -18.98 16.61
C PRO A 534 25.02 -19.34 16.65
N SER A 535 24.67 -20.59 16.32
CA SER A 535 23.29 -21.08 16.47
C SER A 535 22.87 -21.22 17.93
N ARG A 536 21.59 -20.99 18.26
CA ARG A 536 21.04 -21.03 19.64
C ARG A 536 21.36 -22.31 20.46
N GLY A 537 21.80 -23.41 19.83
CA GLY A 537 22.25 -24.63 20.50
C GLY A 537 23.67 -24.57 21.11
N ASP A 538 24.53 -23.63 20.71
CA ASP A 538 25.94 -23.57 21.13
C ASP A 538 26.19 -22.76 22.41
N ARG A 539 25.18 -22.05 22.94
CA ARG A 539 25.33 -21.21 24.14
C ARG A 539 25.30 -22.01 25.46
N GLY A 540 24.98 -23.30 25.42
CA GLY A 540 24.76 -24.16 26.61
C GLY A 540 25.95 -25.01 27.07
N GLU A 541 26.98 -25.23 26.25
CA GLU A 541 28.11 -26.10 26.61
C GLU A 541 29.44 -25.33 26.52
N ARG A 542 29.74 -24.55 27.56
CA ARG A 542 31.14 -24.19 27.87
C ARG A 542 31.31 -23.82 29.34
N ALA A 543 30.90 -24.75 30.20
CA ALA A 543 31.40 -24.89 31.56
C ALA A 543 31.78 -26.36 31.78
N SER A 544 32.93 -26.80 31.26
CA SER A 544 33.77 -27.84 31.91
C SER A 544 35.03 -28.16 31.10
N THR A 545 36.09 -28.28 31.89
CA THR A 545 37.41 -28.91 31.71
C THR A 545 37.66 -29.89 30.56
N SER A 546 38.78 -29.61 29.87
CA SER A 546 39.89 -30.52 29.52
C SER A 546 39.72 -31.72 28.54
N ARG A 547 40.59 -31.64 27.52
CA ARG A 547 41.40 -32.69 26.85
C ARG A 547 40.91 -33.31 25.52
N PRO A 548 41.86 -33.60 24.60
CA PRO A 548 41.59 -33.93 23.21
C PRO A 548 41.51 -35.44 23.00
N ARG A 549 40.73 -35.91 22.02
CA ARG A 549 40.93 -37.24 21.42
C ARG A 549 40.58 -37.29 19.94
N ALA A 550 41.34 -38.16 19.28
CA ALA A 550 41.56 -38.31 17.86
C ALA A 550 40.50 -39.18 17.15
N SER A 551 40.51 -39.03 15.83
CA SER A 551 40.06 -39.91 14.74
C SER A 551 39.58 -41.35 15.07
N SER A 552 38.44 -41.75 14.49
CA SER A 552 38.37 -42.79 13.43
C SER A 552 36.93 -43.18 13.02
N THR A 553 36.71 -43.11 11.69
CA THR A 553 35.92 -43.93 10.74
C THR A 553 34.62 -44.71 11.05
N THR A 554 33.71 -44.57 10.05
CA THR A 554 32.65 -45.50 9.51
C THR A 554 31.42 -45.75 10.40
N SER A 555 30.15 -45.64 9.97
CA SER A 555 29.48 -46.17 8.76
C SER A 555 27.99 -45.73 8.66
N GLY A 556 27.49 -45.51 7.44
CA GLY A 556 26.16 -45.91 6.92
C GLY A 556 24.85 -45.49 7.62
N GLY A 557 24.09 -44.59 6.98
CA GLY A 557 22.62 -44.44 7.15
C GLY A 557 22.09 -43.26 6.31
N PRO A 558 20.97 -43.39 5.57
CA PRO A 558 20.52 -42.37 4.63
C PRO A 558 19.96 -41.18 5.41
N ARG A 559 20.59 -40.01 5.27
CA ARG A 559 20.05 -38.76 5.81
C ARG A 559 19.26 -38.06 4.71
N SER A 560 17.98 -37.83 4.99
CA SER A 560 17.10 -36.88 4.33
C SER A 560 17.80 -35.53 4.10
N PRO A 561 17.46 -34.78 3.04
CA PRO A 561 18.08 -33.48 2.81
C PRO A 561 17.83 -32.56 4.02
N PRO A 562 18.85 -31.86 4.54
CA PRO A 562 18.63 -30.92 5.63
C PRO A 562 17.78 -29.75 5.12
N SER A 563 16.87 -29.29 5.97
CA SER A 563 16.16 -28.03 5.80
C SER A 563 17.17 -26.86 5.66
N PRO A 564 16.83 -25.77 4.95
CA PRO A 564 17.74 -24.64 4.80
C PRO A 564 18.02 -24.06 6.18
N SER A 565 19.29 -24.07 6.60
CA SER A 565 19.70 -23.55 7.90
C SER A 565 19.42 -22.04 7.97
N THR A 566 18.56 -21.65 8.90
CA THR A 566 18.23 -20.27 9.27
C THR A 566 19.38 -19.60 10.03
N ARG A 567 20.61 -19.58 9.49
CA ARG A 567 21.73 -18.87 10.12
C ARG A 567 21.70 -17.40 9.71
N ALA A 568 21.79 -16.50 10.68
CA ALA A 568 21.85 -15.06 10.44
C ALA A 568 23.28 -14.62 10.04
N CYS A 569 23.45 -13.95 8.89
CA CYS A 569 24.72 -13.32 8.45
C CYS A 569 24.60 -11.79 8.55
N ALA A 570 25.68 -11.17 9.00
CA ALA A 570 25.94 -9.73 8.90
C ALA A 570 27.11 -9.48 7.95
N ARG A 571 26.89 -8.67 6.90
CA ARG A 571 27.92 -8.20 5.97
C ARG A 571 28.43 -6.85 6.42
N ILE A 572 29.74 -6.70 6.50
CA ILE A 572 30.42 -5.52 7.04
C ILE A 572 31.40 -5.00 5.99
N SER A 573 31.37 -3.69 5.70
CA SER A 573 32.32 -3.04 4.81
C SER A 573 33.06 -1.88 5.50
N SER A 574 34.32 -1.68 5.12
CA SER A 574 35.17 -0.60 5.61
C SER A 574 34.78 0.74 4.97
N GLY A 575 34.51 1.76 5.78
CA GLY A 575 34.21 3.14 5.38
C GLY A 575 35.41 4.07 5.60
N GLY A 576 35.67 4.97 4.65
CA GLY A 576 36.74 5.96 4.75
C GLY A 576 36.36 7.16 5.65
N THR A 577 37.32 7.68 6.40
CA THR A 577 37.16 8.91 7.21
C THR A 577 37.11 10.15 6.32
N SER A 578 35.94 10.48 5.79
CA SER A 578 35.63 11.83 5.29
C SER A 578 34.12 12.04 5.36
N PRO A 579 33.63 13.08 6.07
CA PRO A 579 32.21 13.36 6.09
C PRO A 579 31.80 13.84 4.69
N SER A 580 30.75 13.22 4.14
CA SER A 580 30.17 13.43 2.80
C SER A 580 30.83 12.69 1.62
N THR A 581 30.38 11.45 1.36
CA THR A 581 29.70 10.94 0.13
C THR A 581 29.74 9.40 0.16
N PRO A 582 28.63 8.64 -0.03
CA PRO A 582 28.75 7.20 -0.25
C PRO A 582 29.37 6.97 -1.63
N SER A 583 30.54 6.33 -1.66
CA SER A 583 31.16 5.87 -2.90
C SER A 583 30.21 4.89 -3.59
N ARG A 584 29.67 5.28 -4.74
CA ARG A 584 29.05 4.33 -5.68
C ARG A 584 30.16 3.46 -6.26
N SER A 585 30.25 2.23 -5.78
CA SER A 585 30.91 1.10 -6.47
C SER A 585 29.84 0.06 -6.85
N PRO A 586 30.04 -0.68 -7.96
CA PRO A 586 28.95 -1.12 -8.82
C PRO A 586 28.35 -2.45 -8.35
N TRP A 587 27.14 -2.41 -7.81
CA TRP A 587 26.34 -3.63 -7.58
C TRP A 587 24.97 -3.51 -8.25
N ILE A 588 24.96 -3.69 -9.57
CA ILE A 588 23.78 -4.15 -10.29
C ILE A 588 24.23 -5.27 -11.24
N ARG A 589 23.63 -6.45 -11.05
CA ARG A 589 23.85 -7.77 -11.69
C ARG A 589 24.91 -8.66 -11.04
N ALA A 590 24.52 -9.31 -9.96
CA ALA A 590 24.84 -10.72 -9.76
C ALA A 590 23.52 -11.47 -9.54
N ARG A 591 23.30 -12.53 -10.32
CA ARG A 591 22.17 -13.44 -10.17
C ARG A 591 22.20 -14.02 -8.75
N ARG A 592 21.02 -14.24 -8.18
CA ARG A 592 20.86 -14.99 -6.92
C ARG A 592 21.40 -16.41 -7.13
N GLU A 593 22.53 -16.72 -6.52
CA GLU A 593 22.90 -18.09 -6.18
C GLU A 593 23.17 -18.15 -4.68
N PRO A 594 22.54 -19.09 -3.95
CA PRO A 594 22.88 -19.32 -2.54
C PRO A 594 24.29 -19.92 -2.44
N CYS A 595 25.03 -19.56 -1.39
CA CYS A 595 26.27 -20.23 -0.99
C CYS A 595 25.99 -21.73 -0.85
N THR A 596 26.45 -22.50 -1.83
CA THR A 596 26.56 -23.95 -1.76
C THR A 596 28.04 -24.26 -1.51
N THR A 597 28.28 -25.15 -0.55
CA THR A 597 29.61 -25.70 -0.28
C THR A 597 30.15 -26.40 -1.52
N PRO A 598 31.44 -26.23 -1.88
CA PRO A 598 32.02 -26.93 -3.02
C PRO A 598 32.15 -28.42 -2.70
N THR A 599 31.34 -29.26 -3.36
CA THR A 599 31.54 -30.70 -3.40
C THR A 599 32.79 -30.99 -4.24
N ALA A 600 33.76 -31.67 -3.63
CA ALA A 600 34.97 -32.11 -4.31
C ALA A 600 34.63 -32.97 -5.53
N ALA A 601 35.08 -32.53 -6.70
CA ALA A 601 35.29 -33.40 -7.84
C ALA A 601 36.56 -34.22 -7.59
N SER A 602 36.45 -35.55 -7.49
CA SER A 602 37.57 -36.46 -7.66
C SER A 602 37.53 -37.02 -9.09
N PRO A 603 38.60 -36.93 -9.86
CA PRO A 603 38.82 -37.77 -11.01
C PRO A 603 40.05 -38.64 -10.76
N ILE A 604 39.86 -39.88 -10.30
CA ILE A 604 40.94 -40.86 -10.02
C ILE A 604 41.87 -40.47 -8.87
#